data_AF-A0A7J9TIZ8-F1
#
_entry.id   AF-A0A7J9TIZ8-F1
#
_cell.length_a   1.000
_cell.length_b   1.000
_cell.length_c   1.000
_cell.angle_alpha   90.00
_cell.angle_beta   90.00
_cell.angle_gamma   90.00
#
_symmetry.space_group_name_H-M   'P 1'
#
loop_
_entity.id
_entity.type
_entity.pdbx_description
1 polymer ?
#
loop_
_entity_poly.entity_id
_entity_poly.type
_entity_poly.pdbx_seq_one_letter_code
_entity_poly.pdbx_strand_id
1 'polypeptide(L)'
;MLGGGCGYCDEDQILFSVISREGSGSVPTDIQGAYSRVLGGLINTLRALGFDGKLEPTRNAVYSMRRKISGNAQGRLDGAVLVNGSFLLDFVFDEMDRVLKNPTKNLAEGVECARDGMITLSELLDGAGYDIDHVKGVLKRGFEDALGIEAQHGVLTDSEIELAQRLSEKHRSRDWIYRMDDKRRRRRGR
;
A
#
# COMPACT_ATOMS: atom_id res chain seq x y z
N MET A 1 2.51 -12.92 0.95
CA MET A 1 3.25 -12.97 -0.33
C MET A 1 4.33 -11.90 -0.32
N LEU A 2 3.97 -10.64 -0.07
CA LEU A 2 4.94 -9.58 0.14
C LEU A 2 5.45 -9.57 1.59
N GLY A 3 6.71 -9.18 1.79
CA GLY A 3 7.26 -8.89 3.10
C GLY A 3 6.83 -7.49 3.58
N GLY A 4 7.16 -7.14 4.82
CA GLY A 4 6.84 -5.82 5.37
C GLY A 4 6.52 -5.86 6.87
N GLY A 5 6.08 -4.72 7.38
CA GLY A 5 5.54 -4.60 8.73
C GLY A 5 4.07 -5.04 8.80
N CYS A 6 3.54 -5.12 10.02
CA CYS A 6 2.10 -5.24 10.22
C CYS A 6 1.45 -3.89 9.89
N GLY A 7 0.33 -3.91 9.16
CA GLY A 7 -0.51 -2.74 8.92
C GLY A 7 -1.92 -3.00 9.44
N TYR A 8 -2.61 -1.93 9.81
CA TYR A 8 -4.04 -1.94 10.06
C TYR A 8 -4.77 -1.47 8.81
N CYS A 9 -5.89 -2.12 8.50
CA CYS A 9 -6.69 -1.86 7.31
C CYS A 9 -8.16 -1.91 7.67
N ASP A 10 -8.89 -0.88 7.27
CA ASP A 10 -10.33 -0.71 7.40
C ASP A 10 -10.93 -0.27 6.04
N GLU A 11 -12.17 0.20 6.05
CA GLU A 11 -12.90 0.65 4.85
C GLU A 11 -12.49 2.06 4.37
N ASP A 12 -11.78 2.83 5.19
CA ASP A 12 -11.37 4.21 4.90
C ASP A 12 -10.00 4.29 4.22
N GLN A 13 -9.65 3.26 3.46
CA GLN A 13 -8.42 3.16 2.70
C GLN A 13 -8.67 2.67 1.28
N ILE A 14 -8.01 3.29 0.32
CA ILE A 14 -7.90 2.71 -1.03
C ILE A 14 -6.66 1.83 -1.07
N LEU A 15 -6.86 0.53 -1.24
CA LEU A 15 -5.79 -0.40 -1.54
C LEU A 15 -5.57 -0.47 -3.06
N PHE A 16 -4.31 -0.40 -3.48
CA PHE A 16 -3.94 -0.57 -4.88
C PHE A 16 -2.85 -1.64 -5.04
N SER A 17 -2.81 -2.23 -6.22
CA SER A 17 -1.83 -3.24 -6.62
C SER A 17 -1.41 -2.98 -8.06
N VAL A 18 -0.13 -2.70 -8.27
CA VAL A 18 0.47 -2.59 -9.61
C VAL A 18 1.30 -3.85 -9.86
N ILE A 19 0.96 -4.58 -10.90
CA ILE A 19 1.63 -5.80 -11.33
C ILE A 19 2.21 -5.57 -12.72
N SER A 20 3.51 -5.75 -12.88
CA SER A 20 4.20 -5.59 -14.16
C SER A 20 5.12 -6.77 -14.43
N ARG A 21 5.23 -7.18 -15.69
CA ARG A 21 6.29 -8.11 -16.12
C ARG A 21 7.65 -7.44 -15.95
N GLU A 22 8.64 -8.17 -15.47
CA GLU A 22 10.03 -7.70 -15.43
C GLU A 22 10.56 -7.45 -16.84
N GLY A 23 11.25 -6.33 -17.03
CA GLY A 23 11.79 -5.95 -18.35
C GLY A 23 10.76 -5.39 -19.33
N SER A 24 9.51 -5.13 -18.92
CA SER A 24 8.49 -4.49 -19.77
C SER A 24 8.80 -3.03 -20.12
N GLY A 25 9.70 -2.38 -19.36
CA GLY A 25 10.05 -0.97 -19.51
C GLY A 25 9.17 -0.01 -18.70
N SER A 26 7.96 -0.40 -18.30
CA SER A 26 7.03 0.47 -17.55
C SER A 26 7.42 0.60 -16.07
N VAL A 27 7.94 -0.47 -15.47
CA VAL A 27 8.43 -0.50 -14.08
C VAL A 27 9.89 -0.98 -14.07
N PRO A 28 10.82 -0.24 -13.43
CA PRO A 28 12.21 -0.65 -13.33
C PRO A 28 12.43 -2.01 -12.65
N THR A 29 13.52 -2.69 -13.01
CA THR A 29 13.89 -4.00 -12.45
C THR A 29 14.59 -3.90 -11.10
N ASP A 30 15.09 -2.73 -10.70
CA ASP A 30 15.62 -2.52 -9.38
C ASP A 30 14.50 -2.17 -8.37
N ILE A 31 14.73 -2.49 -7.10
CA ILE A 31 13.73 -2.34 -6.03
C ILE A 31 13.36 -0.85 -5.85
N GLN A 32 14.34 0.04 -5.78
CA GLN A 32 14.09 1.45 -5.47
C GLN A 32 13.48 2.19 -6.67
N GLY A 33 13.91 1.87 -7.88
CA GLY A 33 13.30 2.36 -9.12
C GLY A 33 11.85 1.91 -9.27
N ALA A 34 11.54 0.65 -8.93
CA ALA A 34 10.15 0.17 -8.93
C ALA A 34 9.27 0.97 -7.94
N TYR A 35 9.73 1.20 -6.71
CA TYR A 35 9.01 2.06 -5.77
C TYR A 35 8.90 3.49 -6.27
N SER A 36 10.00 4.10 -6.72
CA SER A 36 10.01 5.48 -7.20
C SER A 36 9.03 5.69 -8.35
N ARG A 37 9.02 4.76 -9.32
CA ARG A 37 8.11 4.82 -10.47
C ARG A 37 6.65 4.66 -10.05
N VAL A 38 6.32 3.59 -9.32
CA VAL A 38 4.93 3.29 -8.95
C VAL A 38 4.39 4.32 -7.95
N LEU A 39 5.15 4.66 -6.91
CA LEU A 39 4.72 5.63 -5.89
C LEU A 39 4.73 7.07 -6.41
N GLY A 40 5.39 7.33 -7.54
CA GLY A 40 5.18 8.53 -8.35
C GLY A 40 3.69 8.75 -8.68
N GLY A 41 2.90 7.68 -8.80
CA GLY A 41 1.46 7.77 -9.06
C GLY A 41 0.69 8.43 -7.91
N LEU A 42 1.05 8.09 -6.67
CA LEU A 42 0.50 8.72 -5.48
C LEU A 42 0.95 10.18 -5.35
N ILE A 43 2.21 10.48 -5.69
CA ILE A 43 2.70 11.87 -5.69
C ILE A 43 1.94 12.73 -6.71
N ASN A 44 1.71 12.20 -7.91
CA ASN A 44 0.91 12.88 -8.93
C ASN A 44 -0.55 13.04 -8.48
N THR A 45 -1.11 12.03 -7.80
CA THR A 45 -2.45 12.08 -7.21
C THR A 45 -2.57 13.22 -6.19
N LEU A 46 -1.65 13.30 -5.22
CA LEU A 46 -1.65 14.36 -4.21
C LEU A 46 -1.54 15.73 -4.86
N ARG A 47 -0.65 15.89 -5.84
CA ARG A 47 -0.49 17.15 -6.58
C ARG A 47 -1.78 17.55 -7.29
N ALA A 48 -2.46 16.61 -7.93
CA ALA A 48 -3.74 16.85 -8.61
C ALA A 48 -4.88 17.22 -7.64
N LEU A 49 -4.81 16.73 -6.39
CA LEU A 49 -5.72 17.12 -5.30
C LEU A 49 -5.31 18.44 -4.62
N GLY A 50 -4.20 19.06 -5.00
CA GLY A 50 -3.72 20.33 -4.45
C GLY A 50 -2.76 20.20 -3.26
N PHE A 51 -2.27 19.00 -2.96
CA PHE A 51 -1.40 18.71 -1.83
C PHE A 51 0.03 18.36 -2.24
N ASP A 52 0.98 18.53 -1.32
CA ASP A 52 2.35 18.08 -1.52
C ASP A 52 2.47 16.56 -1.32
N GLY A 53 3.32 15.92 -2.11
CA GLY A 53 3.63 14.50 -1.99
C GLY A 53 5.13 14.26 -2.11
N LYS A 54 5.70 13.53 -1.15
CA LYS A 54 7.13 13.18 -1.12
C LYS A 54 7.31 11.70 -0.87
N LEU A 55 8.21 11.09 -1.64
CA LEU A 55 8.65 9.72 -1.41
C LEU A 55 9.56 9.67 -0.18
N GLU A 56 9.37 8.68 0.68
CA GLU A 56 10.31 8.30 1.74
C GLU A 56 10.86 6.89 1.43
N PRO A 57 11.99 6.80 0.70
CA PRO A 57 12.52 5.53 0.18
C PRO A 57 12.84 4.52 1.29
N THR A 58 13.33 4.99 2.44
CA THR A 58 13.72 4.13 3.57
C THR A 58 12.55 3.33 4.12
N ARG A 59 11.33 3.90 4.05
CA ARG A 59 10.11 3.33 4.61
C ARG A 59 9.12 2.86 3.55
N ASN A 60 9.48 2.97 2.27
CA ASN A 60 8.63 2.62 1.13
C ASN A 60 7.25 3.30 1.25
N ALA A 61 7.24 4.60 1.54
CA ALA A 61 6.05 5.32 1.92
C ALA A 61 5.96 6.66 1.19
N VAL A 62 4.74 7.21 1.11
CA VAL A 62 4.52 8.58 0.63
C VAL A 62 4.04 9.43 1.80
N TYR A 63 4.61 10.63 1.88
CA TYR A 63 4.38 11.60 2.93
C TYR A 63 3.80 12.90 2.34
N SER A 64 2.91 13.52 3.09
CA SER A 64 2.41 14.88 2.87
C SER A 64 2.46 15.62 4.21
N MET A 65 2.80 16.91 4.22
CA MET A 65 2.99 17.67 5.46
C MET A 65 3.90 16.97 6.51
N ARG A 66 4.94 16.24 6.04
CA ARG A 66 5.86 15.42 6.87
C ARG A 66 5.22 14.24 7.62
N ARG A 67 3.98 13.88 7.30
CA ARG A 67 3.27 12.72 7.84
C ARG A 67 2.93 11.73 6.75
N LYS A 68 2.87 10.45 7.11
CA LYS A 68 2.67 9.35 6.17
C LYS A 68 1.21 9.25 5.74
N ILE A 69 0.98 9.30 4.42
CA ILE A 69 -0.36 9.10 3.82
C ILE A 69 -0.48 7.76 3.07
N SER A 70 0.64 7.07 2.86
CA SER A 70 0.66 5.78 2.17
C SER A 70 1.77 4.88 2.69
N GLY A 71 1.43 3.62 2.97
CA GLY A 71 2.39 2.54 3.23
C GLY A 71 2.38 1.52 2.10
N ASN A 72 3.56 1.09 1.67
CA ASN A 72 3.72 0.22 0.50
C ASN A 72 4.64 -0.95 0.78
N ALA A 73 4.42 -2.02 0.03
CA ALA A 73 5.25 -3.22 0.01
C ALA A 73 5.43 -3.66 -1.44
N GLN A 74 6.59 -4.24 -1.74
CA GLN A 74 6.86 -4.84 -3.03
C GLN A 74 7.32 -6.27 -2.92
N GLY A 75 7.25 -6.98 -4.03
CA GLY A 75 7.86 -8.29 -4.19
C GLY A 75 8.01 -8.67 -5.64
N ARG A 76 8.84 -9.68 -5.87
CA ARG A 76 9.10 -10.23 -7.19
C ARG A 76 8.82 -11.72 -7.13
N LEU A 77 8.06 -12.20 -8.09
CA LEU A 77 7.66 -13.61 -8.18
C LEU A 77 7.51 -13.98 -9.64
N ASP A 78 8.17 -15.06 -10.06
CA ASP A 78 8.03 -15.67 -11.38
C ASP A 78 8.12 -14.67 -12.55
N GLY A 79 9.09 -13.74 -12.48
CA GLY A 79 9.31 -12.72 -13.52
C GLY A 79 8.31 -11.57 -13.50
N ALA A 80 7.53 -11.41 -12.43
CA ALA A 80 6.64 -10.26 -12.21
C ALA A 80 7.11 -9.41 -11.02
N VAL A 81 6.95 -8.09 -11.17
CA VAL A 81 7.09 -7.08 -10.12
C VAL A 81 5.72 -6.74 -9.60
N LEU A 82 5.55 -6.78 -8.28
CA LEU A 82 4.33 -6.38 -7.59
C LEU A 82 4.65 -5.26 -6.63
N VAL A 83 3.93 -4.14 -6.74
CA VAL A 83 3.96 -3.05 -5.77
C VAL A 83 2.54 -2.82 -5.28
N ASN A 84 2.33 -3.08 -4.00
CA ASN A 84 1.04 -2.91 -3.35
C ASN A 84 1.13 -1.77 -2.34
N GLY A 85 0.04 -1.04 -2.20
CA GLY A 85 -0.01 0.08 -1.30
C GLY A 85 -1.41 0.40 -0.81
N SER A 86 -1.42 1.37 0.09
CA SER A 86 -2.62 1.99 0.66
C SER A 86 -2.56 3.49 0.41
N PHE A 87 -3.72 4.12 0.24
CA PHE A 87 -3.90 5.56 0.29
C PHE A 87 -4.95 5.84 1.36
N LEU A 88 -4.56 6.56 2.40
CA LEU A 88 -5.40 6.80 3.58
C LEU A 88 -6.46 7.86 3.26
N LEU A 89 -7.73 7.48 3.23
CA LEU A 89 -8.83 8.41 3.03
C LEU A 89 -9.25 9.03 4.36
N ASP A 90 -9.51 8.16 5.33
CA ASP A 90 -9.68 8.47 6.74
C ASP A 90 -9.10 7.32 7.59
N PHE A 91 -9.09 7.44 8.92
CA PHE A 91 -8.49 6.41 9.76
C PHE A 91 -8.89 6.46 11.23
N VAL A 92 -9.32 5.31 11.77
CA VAL A 92 -9.63 5.16 13.22
C VAL A 92 -8.36 4.79 14.00
N PHE A 93 -7.53 5.79 14.33
CA PHE A 93 -6.25 5.58 15.01
C PHE A 93 -6.35 4.82 16.34
N ASP A 94 -7.41 5.04 17.12
CA ASP A 94 -7.60 4.38 18.41
C ASP A 94 -7.72 2.85 18.27
N GLU A 95 -8.39 2.39 17.20
CA GLU A 95 -8.50 0.95 16.90
C GLU A 95 -7.18 0.37 16.44
N MET A 96 -6.44 1.10 15.59
CA MET A 96 -5.09 0.69 15.20
C MET A 96 -4.17 0.52 16.42
N ASP A 97 -4.18 1.48 17.35
CA ASP A 97 -3.35 1.45 18.56
C ASP A 97 -3.74 0.30 19.50
N ARG A 98 -5.03 -0.09 19.54
CA ARG A 98 -5.51 -1.25 20.31
C ARG A 98 -5.02 -2.59 19.76
N VAL A 99 -4.96 -2.75 18.44
CA VAL A 99 -4.70 -4.05 17.81
C VAL A 99 -3.24 -4.27 17.41
N LEU A 100 -2.50 -3.19 17.12
CA LEU A 100 -1.09 -3.27 16.74
C LEU A 100 -0.19 -3.23 17.98
N LYS A 101 0.71 -4.21 18.10
CA LYS A 101 1.69 -4.23 19.20
C LYS A 101 2.65 -3.04 19.17
N ASN A 102 3.03 -2.58 17.98
CA ASN A 102 3.99 -1.49 17.76
C ASN A 102 3.49 -0.59 16.59
N PRO A 103 2.48 0.26 16.81
CA PRO A 103 1.83 1.03 15.75
C PRO A 103 2.78 2.05 15.08
N THR A 104 3.77 2.56 15.81
CA THR A 104 4.74 3.55 15.31
C THR A 104 5.97 2.96 14.60
N LYS A 105 6.13 1.64 14.59
CA LYS A 105 7.35 0.97 14.10
C LYS A 105 7.76 1.36 12.67
N ASN A 106 6.79 1.65 11.81
CA ASN A 106 7.02 1.97 10.39
C ASN A 106 6.84 3.47 10.08
N LEU A 107 6.88 4.34 11.11
CA LEU A 107 6.75 5.79 10.99
C LEU A 107 8.11 6.48 11.09
N ALA A 108 8.11 7.81 10.95
CA ALA A 108 9.33 8.61 11.07
C ALA A 108 9.93 8.46 12.48
N GLU A 109 11.25 8.65 12.58
CA GLU A 109 11.93 8.62 13.87
C GLU A 109 11.40 9.72 14.80
N GLY A 110 11.27 9.41 16.09
CA GLY A 110 10.72 10.32 17.09
C GLY A 110 9.19 10.40 17.16
N VAL A 111 8.45 9.69 16.29
CA VAL A 111 7.00 9.60 16.38
C VAL A 111 6.60 8.63 17.49
N GLU A 112 5.96 9.16 18.54
CA GLU A 112 5.50 8.38 19.70
C GLU A 112 4.04 7.91 19.57
N CYS A 113 3.19 8.69 18.88
CA CYS A 113 1.81 8.34 18.58
C CYS A 113 1.59 8.22 17.07
N ALA A 114 0.85 7.21 16.64
CA ALA A 114 0.67 6.97 15.21
C ALA A 114 -0.16 8.05 14.51
N ARG A 115 -1.10 8.68 15.22
CA ARG A 115 -1.86 9.86 14.77
C ARG A 115 -0.94 11.02 14.37
N ASP A 116 0.18 11.22 15.08
CA ASP A 116 1.11 12.32 14.80
C ASP A 116 2.01 12.02 13.59
N GLY A 117 2.22 10.73 13.27
CA GLY A 117 3.08 10.32 12.16
C GLY A 117 2.34 10.02 10.85
N MET A 118 1.01 10.05 10.86
CA MET A 118 0.16 9.72 9.73
C MET A 118 -0.80 10.87 9.41
N ILE A 119 -1.27 10.91 8.17
CA ILE A 119 -2.22 11.92 7.70
C ILE A 119 -3.17 11.28 6.70
N THR A 120 -4.42 11.71 6.71
CA THR A 120 -5.49 11.19 5.83
C THR A 120 -5.90 12.25 4.81
N LEU A 121 -6.56 11.84 3.73
CA LEU A 121 -7.15 12.79 2.78
C LEU A 121 -8.23 13.65 3.45
N SER A 122 -9.05 13.07 4.31
CA SER A 122 -10.06 13.78 5.13
C SER A 122 -9.43 14.93 5.90
N GLU A 123 -8.29 14.68 6.56
CA GLU A 123 -7.57 15.70 7.31
C GLU A 123 -6.92 16.76 6.40
N LEU A 124 -6.34 16.36 5.27
CA LEU A 124 -5.80 17.30 4.28
C LEU A 124 -6.87 18.25 3.71
N LEU A 125 -8.11 17.79 3.64
CA LEU A 125 -9.26 18.57 3.19
C LEU A 125 -9.93 19.36 4.33
N ASP A 126 -9.34 19.44 5.52
CA ASP A 126 -9.92 20.06 6.71
C ASP A 126 -11.33 19.51 7.03
N GLY A 127 -11.55 18.22 6.77
CA GLY A 127 -12.84 17.55 6.95
C GLY A 127 -13.90 17.91 5.90
N ALA A 128 -13.55 18.66 4.85
CA ALA A 128 -14.41 18.78 3.68
C ALA A 128 -14.53 17.38 3.05
N GLY A 129 -15.75 16.84 3.01
CA GLY A 129 -16.01 15.51 2.46
C GLY A 129 -15.47 15.36 1.03
N TYR A 130 -15.16 14.12 0.66
CA TYR A 130 -14.65 13.78 -0.67
C TYR A 130 -15.57 12.77 -1.36
N ASP A 131 -15.62 12.84 -2.69
CA ASP A 131 -16.23 11.78 -3.50
C ASP A 131 -15.19 10.69 -3.78
N ILE A 132 -15.47 9.48 -3.30
CA ILE A 132 -14.59 8.33 -3.45
C ILE A 132 -14.29 7.98 -4.91
N ASP A 133 -15.28 8.14 -5.80
CA ASP A 133 -15.10 7.81 -7.22
C ASP A 133 -14.27 8.87 -7.93
N HIS A 134 -14.41 10.14 -7.54
CA HIS A 134 -13.49 11.19 -7.94
C HIS A 134 -12.05 10.87 -7.50
N VAL A 135 -11.83 10.49 -6.24
CA VAL A 135 -10.49 10.15 -5.72
C VAL A 135 -9.89 8.96 -6.48
N LYS A 136 -10.66 7.89 -6.73
CA LYS A 136 -10.23 6.76 -7.57
C LYS A 136 -9.87 7.20 -8.99
N GLY A 137 -10.63 8.12 -9.57
CA GLY A 137 -10.36 8.70 -10.89
C GLY A 137 -9.05 9.50 -10.93
N VAL A 138 -8.76 10.28 -9.90
CA VAL A 138 -7.49 11.01 -9.76
C VAL A 138 -6.33 10.04 -9.55
N LEU A 139 -6.50 9.01 -8.70
CA LEU A 139 -5.51 7.95 -8.49
C LEU A 139 -5.15 7.25 -9.80
N LYS A 140 -6.16 6.83 -10.57
CA LYS A 140 -5.96 6.20 -11.88
C LYS A 140 -5.07 7.06 -12.78
N ARG A 141 -5.43 8.35 -12.95
CA ARG A 141 -4.63 9.29 -13.76
C ARG A 141 -3.22 9.46 -13.22
N GLY A 142 -3.07 9.57 -11.90
CA GLY A 142 -1.77 9.67 -11.26
C GLY A 142 -0.87 8.48 -11.60
N PHE A 143 -1.40 7.25 -11.52
CA PHE A 143 -0.67 6.04 -11.90
C PHE A 143 -0.41 5.96 -13.41
N GLU A 144 -1.34 6.36 -14.26
CA GLU A 144 -1.14 6.42 -15.72
C GLU A 144 0.04 7.32 -16.09
N ASP A 145 0.07 8.54 -15.57
CA ASP A 145 1.17 9.50 -15.77
C ASP A 145 2.50 8.95 -15.22
N ALA A 146 2.44 8.36 -14.03
CA ALA A 146 3.62 7.82 -13.36
C ALA A 146 4.09 6.47 -13.91
N LEU A 147 3.34 5.81 -14.79
CA LEU A 147 3.75 4.58 -15.47
C LEU A 147 3.96 4.80 -16.97
N GLY A 148 3.46 5.91 -17.53
CA GLY A 148 3.53 6.21 -18.96
C GLY A 148 2.66 5.24 -19.76
N ILE A 149 1.48 4.90 -19.21
CA ILE A 149 0.54 3.94 -19.79
C ILE A 149 -0.85 4.56 -19.86
N GLU A 150 -1.71 3.99 -20.70
CA GLU A 150 -3.15 4.22 -20.66
C GLU A 150 -3.82 2.96 -20.09
N ALA A 151 -4.48 3.09 -18.96
CA ALA A 151 -5.15 2.00 -18.28
C ALA A 151 -6.57 1.82 -18.84
N GLN A 152 -6.84 0.60 -19.31
CA GLN A 152 -8.14 0.18 -19.78
C GLN A 152 -8.87 -0.60 -18.70
N HIS A 153 -10.20 -0.42 -18.63
CA HIS A 153 -11.02 -1.21 -17.72
C HIS A 153 -11.03 -2.66 -18.18
N GLY A 154 -10.70 -3.58 -17.28
CA GLY A 154 -10.74 -5.02 -17.50
C GLY A 154 -11.47 -5.72 -16.36
N VAL A 155 -11.99 -6.90 -16.65
CA VAL A 155 -12.57 -7.81 -15.65
C VAL A 155 -11.62 -8.99 -15.45
N LEU A 156 -11.65 -9.58 -14.25
CA LEU A 156 -10.92 -10.81 -13.99
C LEU A 156 -11.45 -11.92 -14.91
N THR A 157 -10.54 -12.69 -15.48
CA THR A 157 -10.86 -13.91 -16.23
C THR A 157 -11.38 -15.00 -15.29
N ASP A 158 -12.14 -15.96 -15.84
CA ASP A 158 -12.64 -17.10 -15.06
C ASP A 158 -11.50 -17.85 -14.35
N SER A 159 -10.36 -18.02 -15.03
CA SER A 159 -9.18 -18.66 -14.45
C SER A 159 -8.58 -17.89 -13.26
N GLU A 160 -8.60 -16.56 -13.30
CA GLU A 160 -8.13 -15.72 -12.19
C GLU A 160 -9.10 -15.77 -11.02
N ILE A 161 -10.41 -15.79 -11.28
CA ILE A 161 -11.46 -15.91 -10.27
C ILE A 161 -11.35 -17.26 -9.56
N GLU A 162 -11.28 -18.36 -10.31
CA GLU A 162 -11.11 -19.71 -9.75
C GLU A 162 -9.82 -19.83 -8.92
N LEU A 163 -8.72 -19.26 -9.42
CA LEU A 163 -7.46 -19.25 -8.69
C LEU A 163 -7.58 -18.43 -7.40
N ALA A 164 -8.21 -17.25 -7.45
CA ALA A 164 -8.43 -16.41 -6.28
C ALA A 164 -9.29 -17.12 -5.22
N GLN A 165 -10.34 -17.85 -5.64
CA GLN A 165 -11.17 -18.64 -4.73
C GLN A 165 -10.37 -19.73 -4.02
N ARG A 166 -9.61 -20.55 -4.78
CA ARG A 166 -8.73 -21.59 -4.20
C ARG A 166 -7.68 -20.99 -3.26
N LEU A 167 -7.07 -19.87 -3.65
CA LEU A 167 -6.09 -19.18 -2.81
C LEU A 167 -6.74 -18.58 -1.55
N SER A 168 -7.99 -18.14 -1.61
CA SER A 168 -8.71 -17.56 -0.48
C SER A 168 -8.83 -18.56 0.68
N GLU A 169 -9.15 -19.82 0.39
CA GLU A 169 -9.20 -20.90 1.39
C GLU A 169 -7.87 -21.03 2.14
N LYS A 170 -6.77 -21.08 1.40
CA LYS A 170 -5.43 -21.10 1.97
C LYS A 170 -5.15 -19.87 2.82
N HIS A 171 -5.44 -18.66 2.33
CA HIS A 171 -5.12 -17.41 3.02
C HIS A 171 -5.95 -17.18 4.28
N ARG A 172 -7.13 -17.81 4.40
CA ARG A 172 -7.98 -17.81 5.59
C ARG A 172 -7.62 -18.91 6.60
N SER A 173 -6.84 -19.90 6.20
CA SER A 173 -6.44 -21.00 7.08
C SER A 173 -5.55 -20.52 8.22
N ARG A 174 -5.73 -21.10 9.41
CA ARG A 174 -4.86 -20.86 10.57
C ARG A 174 -3.40 -21.16 10.24
N ASP A 175 -3.15 -22.26 9.54
CA ASP A 175 -1.81 -22.72 9.16
C ASP A 175 -1.07 -21.68 8.32
N TRP A 176 -1.78 -20.93 7.48
CA TRP A 176 -1.19 -19.82 6.74
C TRP A 176 -0.99 -18.59 7.60
N ILE A 177 -2.02 -18.16 8.35
CA ILE A 177 -2.01 -16.94 9.17
C ILE A 177 -0.91 -17.00 10.23
N TYR A 178 -0.78 -18.12 10.96
CA TYR A 178 0.18 -18.29 12.06
C TYR A 178 1.49 -18.96 11.63
N ARG A 179 1.69 -19.19 10.32
CA ARG A 179 2.85 -19.89 9.77
C ARG A 179 4.18 -19.38 10.31
N MET A 180 4.31 -18.05 10.42
CA MET A 180 5.54 -17.41 10.87
C MET A 180 5.74 -17.51 12.38
N ASP A 181 4.66 -17.49 13.18
CA ASP A 181 4.72 -17.71 14.62
C ASP A 181 5.13 -19.14 14.94
N ASP A 182 4.59 -20.11 14.21
CA ASP A 182 4.93 -21.54 14.38
C ASP A 182 6.38 -21.81 13.99
N LYS A 183 6.86 -21.23 12.89
CA LYS A 183 8.28 -21.27 12.52
C LYS A 183 9.17 -20.67 13.61
N ARG A 184 8.77 -19.55 14.22
CA ARG A 184 9.53 -18.91 15.32
C ARG A 184 9.55 -19.78 16.57
N ARG A 185 8.40 -20.38 16.95
CA ARG A 185 8.29 -21.29 18.10
C ARG A 185 9.22 -22.51 17.93
N ARG A 186 9.21 -23.15 16.77
CA ARG A 186 10.10 -24.30 16.46
C ARG A 186 11.58 -23.96 16.54
N ARG A 187 11.97 -22.73 16.20
CA ARG A 187 13.37 -22.26 16.30
C ARG A 187 13.81 -21.96 17.74
N ARG A 188 12.88 -21.59 18.63
CA ARG A 188 13.17 -21.28 20.05
C ARG A 188 13.13 -22.50 20.97
N GLY A 189 12.49 -23.59 20.54
CA GLY A 189 12.46 -24.87 21.24
C GLY A 189 13.59 -25.84 20.84
N ARG A 190 14.56 -25.37 20.06
CA ARG A 190 15.86 -26.01 19.81
C ARG A 190 16.93 -25.17 20.49
#